data_AF-A0A439L7E8-F1
#
_entry.id   AF-A0A439L7E8-F1
#
_cell.length_a   1.000
_cell.length_b   1.000
_cell.length_c   1.000
_cell.angle_alpha   90.00
_cell.angle_beta   90.00
_cell.angle_gamma   90.00
#
_symmetry.space_group_name_H-M   'P 1'
#
loop_
_entity.id
_entity.type
_entity.pdbx_description
1 polymer ?
#
loop_
_entity_poly.entity_id
_entity_poly.type
_entity_poly.pdbx_seq_one_letter_code
_entity_poly.pdbx_strand_id
1 'polypeptide(L)'
;MRKGGIGDLAPLPLLEQLPGLEALFRSFPVVSETERMVAARRLEDWNPLGQRLLLPDATPAPASEFEAEFSLLVMAAQSLVEWSHEAIHMLAVEPWCVGRLDLSSKERLSEWYLAAEGLAFWYADIVVTRAIRRSTPETELIYCRSSVSNAGFHPEEAFRRVGLSAADELLEGYLAAFLGRDSALVGSGDPLASTYYERLKGFYRDSRVTLGSLSGVLTQFGATGDYWRRFCRIDGLPALTDADLPDEPAAAMRMIGMSALPGLRNANQALLESVRIRRMAQIRAWHGWMLREAARQGWIATALPLDEPAFMDAIEAYLDDMERALVMLGAGSDSMAVARIEAADRDYERLVRAPLQIAQAVTRYRYWIFPYFEPTGGLVGLWDARTDYSHEEAEAVLRFVSERCDWDRDRISLLAEAFAALQTTDRWSARAAFNRVMLHPMMRSGWSIDLGVLSPGAGNFRELLFEFH
;
A
#
# COMPACT_ATOMS: atom_id res chain seq x y z
N MET A 1 -22.77 9.98 -0.42
CA MET A 1 -21.66 10.15 0.55
C MET A 1 -20.76 11.23 0.00
N ARG A 2 -20.43 12.26 0.79
CA ARG A 2 -19.49 13.31 0.37
C ARG A 2 -18.10 12.68 0.26
N LYS A 3 -17.47 12.75 -0.91
CA LYS A 3 -16.07 12.41 -1.13
C LYS A 3 -15.24 13.50 -0.46
N GLY A 4 -14.93 13.35 0.82
CA GLY A 4 -14.03 14.26 1.53
C GLY A 4 -12.61 13.93 1.12
N GLY A 5 -11.97 14.81 0.32
CA GLY A 5 -10.53 14.73 0.15
C GLY A 5 -9.86 15.10 1.47
N ILE A 6 -8.61 14.68 1.71
CA ILE A 6 -7.80 15.22 2.84
C ILE A 6 -7.77 16.76 2.83
N GLY A 7 -7.97 17.39 1.67
CA GLY A 7 -8.12 18.84 1.54
C GLY A 7 -9.35 19.47 2.21
N ASP A 8 -10.32 18.68 2.68
CA ASP A 8 -11.49 19.14 3.43
C ASP A 8 -11.30 19.06 4.95
N LEU A 9 -10.15 18.58 5.43
CA LEU A 9 -9.74 18.77 6.81
C LEU A 9 -9.54 20.28 7.01
N ALA A 10 -10.50 20.94 7.67
CA ALA A 10 -10.30 22.28 8.20
C ALA A 10 -8.92 22.31 8.88
N PRO A 11 -8.07 23.32 8.61
CA PRO A 11 -6.67 23.31 8.99
C PRO A 11 -6.57 22.99 10.47
N LEU A 12 -6.14 21.78 10.79
CA LEU A 12 -5.79 21.43 12.15
C LEU A 12 -4.60 22.35 12.46
N PRO A 13 -4.66 23.21 13.49
CA PRO A 13 -3.52 24.04 13.88
C PRO A 13 -2.24 23.22 14.15
N LEU A 14 -2.39 21.91 14.34
CA LEU A 14 -1.34 20.92 14.44
C LEU A 14 -0.66 20.57 13.11
N LEU A 15 -1.39 20.52 11.98
CA LEU A 15 -0.80 20.24 10.65
C LEU A 15 0.17 21.35 10.22
N GLU A 16 -0.14 22.61 10.55
CA GLU A 16 0.75 23.75 10.30
C GLU A 16 2.08 23.65 11.08
N GLN A 17 2.05 22.98 12.24
CA GLN A 17 3.23 22.76 13.08
C GLN A 17 4.12 21.62 12.56
N LEU A 18 3.61 20.76 11.67
CA LEU A 18 4.35 19.62 11.12
C LEU A 18 5.12 20.05 9.86
N PRO A 19 6.43 19.76 9.76
CA PRO A 19 7.24 20.19 8.62
C PRO A 19 6.74 19.58 7.29
N GLY A 20 6.13 20.41 6.44
CA GLY A 20 5.79 20.05 5.06
C GLY A 20 4.68 19.02 4.86
N LEU A 21 4.11 18.48 5.94
CA LEU A 21 3.12 17.40 5.88
C LEU A 21 1.82 17.83 5.17
N GLU A 22 1.34 19.04 5.43
CA GLU A 22 0.15 19.57 4.76
C GLU A 22 0.36 19.66 3.24
N ALA A 23 1.50 20.20 2.80
CA ALA A 23 1.85 20.28 1.38
C ALA A 23 1.94 18.88 0.75
N LEU A 24 2.55 17.93 1.47
CA LEU A 24 2.61 16.53 1.05
C LEU A 24 1.20 15.93 0.90
N PHE A 25 0.30 16.16 1.86
CA PHE A 25 -1.08 15.71 1.77
C PHE A 25 -1.84 16.32 0.59
N ARG A 26 -1.69 17.63 0.36
CA ARG A 26 -2.30 18.35 -0.77
C ARG A 26 -1.80 17.85 -2.13
N SER A 27 -0.64 17.22 -2.19
CA SER A 27 -0.10 16.64 -3.42
C SER A 27 -0.74 15.30 -3.82
N PHE A 28 -1.59 14.68 -2.99
CA PHE A 28 -2.27 13.43 -3.35
C PHE A 28 -3.61 13.70 -4.06
N PRO A 29 -3.90 13.02 -5.18
CA PRO A 29 -5.17 13.18 -5.90
C PRO A 29 -6.31 12.40 -5.25
N VAL A 30 -6.01 11.25 -4.67
CA VAL A 30 -6.98 10.31 -4.10
C VAL A 30 -6.34 9.64 -2.88
N VAL A 31 -7.18 9.36 -1.91
CA VAL A 31 -6.85 8.56 -0.74
C VAL A 31 -7.66 7.27 -0.77
N SER A 32 -7.09 6.21 -0.22
CA SER A 32 -7.73 4.90 -0.19
C SER A 32 -8.18 4.64 1.23
N GLU A 33 -9.47 4.80 1.47
CA GLU A 33 -10.11 4.44 2.72
C GLU A 33 -10.11 2.90 2.84
N THR A 34 -9.62 2.39 3.97
CA THR A 34 -9.62 0.95 4.27
C THR A 34 -10.57 0.66 5.42
N GLU A 35 -11.60 -0.16 5.15
CA GLU A 35 -12.57 -0.70 6.14
C GLU A 35 -11.93 -1.60 7.21
N ARG A 36 -10.62 -1.88 7.13
CA ARG A 36 -9.92 -2.80 8.03
C ARG A 36 -9.12 -2.04 9.09
N MET A 37 -9.19 -2.54 10.33
CA MET A 37 -8.27 -2.13 11.40
C MET A 37 -6.82 -2.28 10.94
N VAL A 38 -5.93 -1.41 11.43
CA VAL A 38 -4.49 -1.38 11.09
C VAL A 38 -3.81 -2.73 11.28
N ALA A 39 -4.15 -3.46 12.35
CA ALA A 39 -3.64 -4.81 12.63
C ALA A 39 -4.14 -5.90 11.65
N ALA A 40 -5.15 -5.57 10.83
CA ALA A 40 -5.71 -6.42 9.79
C ALA A 40 -5.39 -5.91 8.37
N ARG A 41 -4.61 -4.83 8.24
CA ARG A 41 -4.07 -4.38 6.95
C ARG A 41 -3.04 -5.40 6.48
N ARG A 42 -3.16 -5.82 5.23
CA ARG A 42 -2.21 -6.73 4.61
C ARG A 42 -1.09 -5.89 3.98
N LEU A 43 0.12 -6.42 3.87
CA LEU A 43 1.16 -5.74 3.09
C LEU A 43 0.72 -5.54 1.62
N GLU A 44 -0.19 -6.39 1.13
CA GLU A 44 -0.89 -6.27 -0.17
C GLU A 44 -1.58 -4.90 -0.35
N ASP A 45 -2.07 -4.29 0.73
CA ASP A 45 -2.68 -2.97 0.68
C ASP A 45 -1.60 -1.88 0.57
N TRP A 46 -0.38 -2.17 1.06
CA TRP A 46 0.77 -1.27 1.15
C TRP A 46 1.78 -1.47 0.02
N ASN A 47 1.64 -0.68 -1.05
CA ASN A 47 2.70 -0.52 -2.03
C ASN A 47 2.90 0.96 -2.40
N PRO A 48 4.01 1.57 -1.95
CA PRO A 48 4.25 2.98 -2.21
C PRO A 48 4.53 3.32 -3.68
N LEU A 49 4.87 2.34 -4.52
CA LEU A 49 5.02 2.54 -5.97
C LEU A 49 3.68 2.84 -6.65
N GLY A 50 2.58 2.37 -6.06
CA GLY A 50 1.24 2.72 -6.47
C GLY A 50 0.89 4.19 -6.17
N GLN A 51 1.70 4.92 -5.40
CA GLN A 51 1.55 6.36 -5.06
C GLN A 51 0.20 6.73 -4.43
N ARG A 52 -0.42 5.78 -3.73
CA ARG A 52 -1.69 5.97 -3.03
C ARG A 52 -1.46 6.02 -1.54
N LEU A 53 -2.03 7.03 -0.91
CA LEU A 53 -2.10 7.09 0.54
C LEU A 53 -3.23 6.18 1.03
N LEU A 54 -2.91 5.25 1.92
CA LEU A 54 -3.89 4.40 2.58
C LEU A 54 -4.27 5.04 3.90
N LEU A 55 -5.57 5.27 4.09
CA LEU A 55 -6.09 5.83 5.33
C LEU A 55 -6.99 4.81 6.03
N PRO A 56 -6.90 4.64 7.36
CA PRO A 56 -8.01 4.08 8.13
C PRO A 56 -9.30 4.87 7.85
N ASP A 57 -10.44 4.18 7.78
CA ASP A 57 -11.78 4.78 7.59
C ASP A 57 -12.15 5.86 8.63
N ALA A 58 -11.43 5.96 9.74
CA ALA A 58 -11.61 7.04 10.69
C ALA A 58 -10.97 8.33 10.14
N THR A 59 -11.77 9.15 9.45
CA THR A 59 -11.42 10.56 9.28
C THR A 59 -11.29 11.18 10.69
N PRO A 60 -10.18 11.84 11.05
CA PRO A 60 -10.05 12.49 12.35
C PRO A 60 -11.21 13.48 12.51
N ALA A 61 -11.79 13.51 13.71
CA ALA A 61 -12.91 14.40 14.00
C ALA A 61 -12.55 15.87 13.67
N PRO A 62 -13.53 16.71 13.28
CA PRO A 62 -13.27 18.13 13.07
C PRO A 62 -12.73 18.79 14.34
N ALA A 63 -11.91 19.83 14.17
CA ALA A 63 -11.28 20.57 15.27
C ALA A 63 -12.26 20.98 16.39
N SER A 64 -13.48 21.35 15.99
CA SER A 64 -14.56 21.81 16.86
C SER A 64 -15.16 20.75 17.78
N GLU A 65 -14.86 19.46 17.58
CA GLU A 65 -15.36 18.36 18.42
C GLU A 65 -14.30 17.85 19.41
N PHE A 66 -13.04 18.26 19.28
CA PHE A 66 -11.94 17.81 20.16
C PHE A 66 -12.05 18.30 21.60
N GLU A 67 -12.78 19.39 21.84
CA GLU A 67 -12.98 19.92 23.19
C GLU A 67 -14.04 19.14 23.99
N ALA A 68 -14.84 18.26 23.35
CA ALA A 68 -15.98 17.60 23.98
C ALA A 68 -15.70 16.16 24.46
N GLU A 69 -14.81 15.39 23.80
CA GLU A 69 -14.55 13.99 24.15
C GLU A 69 -13.06 13.58 23.99
N PHE A 70 -12.43 13.17 25.09
CA PHE A 70 -11.04 12.69 25.14
C PHE A 70 -10.75 11.54 24.16
N SER A 71 -11.72 10.65 23.95
CA SER A 71 -11.61 9.52 23.02
C SER A 71 -11.41 9.96 21.57
N LEU A 72 -12.06 11.07 21.15
CA LEU A 72 -11.93 11.60 19.79
C LEU A 72 -10.53 12.19 19.55
N LEU A 73 -9.94 12.80 20.57
CA LEU A 73 -8.58 13.33 20.51
C LEU A 73 -7.54 12.20 20.34
N VAL A 74 -7.67 11.11 21.08
CA VAL A 74 -6.79 9.92 20.96
C VAL A 74 -6.90 9.32 19.55
N MET A 75 -8.13 9.14 19.04
CA MET A 75 -8.37 8.59 17.71
C MET A 75 -7.80 9.48 16.59
N ALA A 76 -7.98 10.79 16.68
CA ALA A 76 -7.44 11.71 15.69
C ALA A 76 -5.92 11.80 15.73
N ALA A 77 -5.33 11.82 16.93
CA ALA A 77 -3.88 11.80 17.09
C ALA A 77 -3.28 10.52 16.51
N GLN A 78 -3.89 9.36 16.77
CA GLN A 78 -3.48 8.09 16.18
C GLN A 78 -3.61 8.09 14.66
N SER A 79 -4.73 8.56 14.12
CA SER A 79 -4.95 8.66 12.67
C SER A 79 -3.89 9.55 12.03
N LEU A 80 -3.60 10.71 12.61
CA LEU A 80 -2.57 11.61 12.10
C LEU A 80 -1.17 10.98 12.09
N VAL A 81 -0.80 10.25 13.15
CA VAL A 81 0.48 9.52 13.23
C VAL A 81 0.57 8.48 12.10
N GLU A 82 -0.50 7.70 11.88
CA GLU A 82 -0.56 6.70 10.83
C GLU A 82 -0.53 7.32 9.43
N TRP A 83 -1.32 8.36 9.18
CA TRP A 83 -1.37 9.05 7.90
C TRP A 83 -0.03 9.69 7.56
N SER A 84 0.65 10.23 8.57
CA SER A 84 2.00 10.79 8.41
C SER A 84 2.98 9.71 8.01
N HIS A 85 2.97 8.55 8.69
CA HIS A 85 3.82 7.40 8.35
C HIS A 85 3.67 7.01 6.88
N GLU A 86 2.43 6.84 6.42
CA GLU A 86 2.15 6.43 5.05
C GLU A 86 2.53 7.50 4.01
N ALA A 87 2.33 8.78 4.34
CA ALA A 87 2.70 9.86 3.44
C ALA A 87 4.21 9.95 3.21
N ILE A 88 5.01 9.71 4.26
CA ILE A 88 6.47 9.73 4.17
C ILE A 88 7.00 8.65 3.24
N HIS A 89 6.39 7.47 3.21
CA HIS A 89 6.75 6.42 2.26
C HIS A 89 6.63 6.88 0.81
N MET A 90 5.56 7.58 0.48
CA MET A 90 5.33 8.10 -0.87
C MET A 90 6.38 9.16 -1.26
N LEU A 91 6.79 10.00 -0.30
CA LEU A 91 7.88 10.95 -0.53
C LEU A 91 9.22 10.23 -0.72
N ALA A 92 9.49 9.19 0.07
CA ALA A 92 10.72 8.41 0.02
C ALA A 92 10.90 7.63 -1.29
N VAL A 93 9.82 7.17 -1.93
CA VAL A 93 9.87 6.48 -3.24
C VAL A 93 9.71 7.41 -4.43
N GLU A 94 9.40 8.70 -4.21
CA GLU A 94 9.22 9.66 -5.29
C GLU A 94 10.41 9.72 -6.27
N PRO A 95 11.68 9.63 -5.85
CA PRO A 95 12.82 9.62 -6.78
C PRO A 95 12.73 8.49 -7.82
N TRP A 96 12.20 7.32 -7.46
CA TRP A 96 11.97 6.23 -8.41
C TRP A 96 10.86 6.61 -9.38
N CYS A 97 9.79 7.21 -8.86
CA CYS A 97 8.62 7.63 -9.62
C CYS A 97 8.91 8.70 -10.68
N VAL A 98 9.99 9.48 -10.52
CA VAL A 98 10.44 10.48 -11.49
C VAL A 98 11.73 10.09 -12.20
N GLY A 99 12.08 8.80 -12.17
CA GLY A 99 13.17 8.26 -12.98
C GLY A 99 14.58 8.59 -12.50
N ARG A 100 14.73 9.13 -11.28
CA ARG A 100 16.02 9.51 -10.68
C ARG A 100 16.67 8.37 -9.89
N LEU A 101 15.88 7.38 -9.50
CA LEU A 101 16.33 6.22 -8.74
C LEU A 101 15.96 4.92 -9.46
N ASP A 102 16.95 4.05 -9.64
CA ASP A 102 16.74 2.68 -10.10
C ASP A 102 16.62 1.72 -8.89
N LEU A 103 15.56 0.92 -8.87
CA LEU A 103 15.28 -0.11 -7.87
C LEU A 103 15.26 -1.52 -8.48
N SER A 104 15.92 -1.71 -9.63
CA SER A 104 15.93 -2.97 -10.39
C SER A 104 16.58 -4.14 -9.65
N SER A 105 17.53 -3.90 -8.74
CA SER A 105 18.13 -4.95 -7.93
C SER A 105 17.38 -5.20 -6.62
N LYS A 106 17.27 -6.47 -6.24
CA LYS A 106 16.63 -6.91 -5.00
C LYS A 106 17.26 -6.26 -3.77
N GLU A 107 18.58 -6.17 -3.73
CA GLU A 107 19.34 -5.58 -2.64
C GLU A 107 19.01 -4.09 -2.52
N ARG A 108 19.06 -3.35 -3.63
CA ARG A 108 18.78 -1.90 -3.65
C ARG A 108 17.33 -1.60 -3.29
N LEU A 109 16.38 -2.38 -3.80
CA LEU A 109 14.97 -2.28 -3.41
C LEU A 109 14.80 -2.50 -1.91
N SER A 110 15.38 -3.57 -1.38
CA SER A 110 15.25 -3.93 0.04
C SER A 110 15.84 -2.84 0.93
N GLU A 111 17.07 -2.39 0.65
CA GLU A 111 17.74 -1.36 1.46
C GLU A 111 17.01 -0.02 1.39
N TRP A 112 16.51 0.37 0.22
CA TRP A 112 15.75 1.61 0.06
C TRP A 112 14.44 1.59 0.84
N TYR A 113 13.68 0.49 0.75
CA TYR A 113 12.41 0.33 1.47
C TYR A 113 12.62 0.30 2.99
N LEU A 114 13.66 -0.39 3.46
CA LEU A 114 13.98 -0.43 4.88
C LEU A 114 14.43 0.94 5.40
N ALA A 115 15.23 1.68 4.63
CA ALA A 115 15.60 3.06 4.97
C ALA A 115 14.36 3.98 4.99
N ALA A 116 13.45 3.84 4.02
CA ALA A 116 12.20 4.57 3.97
C ALA A 116 11.31 4.28 5.20
N GLU A 117 11.23 3.02 5.65
CA GLU A 117 10.60 2.66 6.93
C GLU A 117 11.26 3.34 8.12
N GLY A 118 12.59 3.32 8.19
CA GLY A 118 13.32 4.04 9.25
C GLY A 118 12.96 5.53 9.29
N LEU A 119 12.86 6.18 8.12
CA LEU A 119 12.43 7.57 8.00
C LEU A 119 10.97 7.78 8.43
N ALA A 120 10.05 6.93 7.96
CA ALA A 120 8.62 7.01 8.28
C ALA A 120 8.36 6.82 9.78
N PHE A 121 9.01 5.83 10.39
CA PHE A 121 8.96 5.60 11.84
C PHE A 121 9.53 6.77 12.62
N TRP A 122 10.71 7.28 12.25
CA TRP A 122 11.28 8.46 12.90
C TRP A 122 10.32 9.66 12.81
N TYR A 123 9.76 9.93 11.63
CA TYR A 123 8.87 11.08 11.46
C TYR A 123 7.61 10.93 12.30
N ALA A 124 6.96 9.77 12.26
CA ALA A 124 5.77 9.47 13.03
C ALA A 124 6.04 9.51 14.54
N ASP A 125 7.02 8.73 15.02
CA ASP A 125 7.30 8.56 16.45
C ASP A 125 7.94 9.79 17.09
N ILE A 126 8.79 10.52 16.37
CA ILE A 126 9.57 11.62 16.94
C ILE A 126 8.95 12.95 16.53
N VAL A 127 8.77 13.22 15.25
CA VAL A 127 8.33 14.56 14.80
C VAL A 127 6.85 14.78 15.14
N VAL A 128 5.99 13.85 14.72
CA VAL A 128 4.54 13.99 14.84
C VAL A 128 4.08 13.86 16.28
N THR A 129 4.48 12.81 17.01
CA THR A 129 4.04 12.65 18.41
C THR A 129 4.55 13.77 19.32
N ARG A 130 5.74 14.34 19.07
CA ARG A 130 6.23 15.51 19.82
C ARG A 130 5.37 16.74 19.58
N ALA A 131 4.99 17.00 18.32
CA ALA A 131 4.11 18.11 17.99
C ALA A 131 2.75 17.94 18.68
N ILE A 132 2.15 16.74 18.61
CA ILE A 132 0.90 16.42 19.30
C ILE A 132 1.04 16.69 20.81
N ARG A 133 2.03 16.07 21.48
CA ARG A 133 2.25 16.23 22.93
C ARG A 133 2.46 17.68 23.35
N ARG A 134 3.15 18.49 22.52
CA ARG A 134 3.33 19.93 22.78
C ARG A 134 2.03 20.72 22.63
N SER A 135 1.18 20.32 21.69
CA SER A 135 -0.13 20.96 21.47
C SER A 135 -1.16 20.57 22.53
N THR A 136 -1.00 19.41 23.17
CA THR A 136 -1.92 18.87 24.18
C THR A 136 -1.18 18.39 25.44
N PRO A 137 -0.48 19.27 26.18
CA PRO A 137 0.42 18.88 27.27
C PRO A 137 -0.31 18.33 28.50
N GLU A 138 -1.58 18.67 28.68
CA GLU A 138 -2.40 18.21 29.82
C GLU A 138 -3.04 16.83 29.57
N THR A 139 -2.84 16.26 28.39
CA THR A 139 -3.47 15.02 27.95
C THR A 139 -2.48 13.87 28.04
N GLU A 140 -2.74 12.87 28.90
CA GLU A 140 -1.98 11.61 28.90
C GLU A 140 -2.37 10.76 27.67
N LEU A 141 -1.78 11.09 26.53
CA LEU A 141 -1.99 10.34 25.29
C LEU A 141 -1.14 9.07 25.29
N ILE A 142 -1.79 7.93 25.49
CA ILE A 142 -1.22 6.60 25.24
C ILE A 142 -1.59 6.20 23.81
N TYR A 143 -0.60 6.14 22.93
CA TYR A 143 -0.81 5.72 21.55
C TYR A 143 -0.88 4.19 21.48
N CYS A 144 -2.09 3.65 21.26
CA CYS A 144 -2.30 2.22 21.02
C CYS A 144 -2.04 1.88 19.55
N ARG A 145 -0.82 2.12 19.06
CA ARG A 145 -0.42 1.62 17.74
C ARG A 145 0.07 0.19 17.88
N SER A 146 -0.44 -0.71 17.04
CA SER A 146 0.17 -2.02 16.78
C SER A 146 1.45 -1.86 15.93
N SER A 147 2.30 -0.88 16.25
CA SER A 147 3.58 -0.67 15.59
C SER A 147 4.72 -1.18 16.46
N VAL A 148 5.80 -1.59 15.80
CA VAL A 148 7.07 -2.03 16.42
C VAL A 148 7.58 -1.02 17.46
N SER A 149 7.25 0.26 17.28
CA SER A 149 7.76 1.37 18.06
C SER A 149 6.95 1.79 19.29
N ASN A 150 5.61 1.67 19.29
CA ASN A 150 4.75 2.29 20.32
C ASN A 150 3.91 1.31 21.13
N ALA A 151 3.89 0.01 20.83
CA ALA A 151 3.22 -0.98 21.67
C ALA A 151 3.89 -1.09 23.06
N GLY A 152 3.42 -0.26 23.99
CA GLY A 152 3.92 -0.16 25.37
C GLY A 152 5.34 0.41 25.49
N PHE A 153 5.78 1.24 24.55
CA PHE A 153 7.15 1.71 24.48
C PHE A 153 7.24 3.21 24.15
N HIS A 154 8.22 3.92 24.70
CA HIS A 154 8.45 5.35 24.47
C HIS A 154 9.78 5.56 23.72
N PRO A 155 9.79 5.63 22.38
CA PRO A 155 11.02 5.75 21.58
C PRO A 155 11.93 6.90 22.03
N GLU A 156 11.36 8.08 22.27
CA GLU A 156 12.11 9.25 22.73
C GLU A 156 12.81 9.03 24.08
N GLU A 157 12.20 8.29 25.01
CA GLU A 157 12.81 7.95 26.29
C GLU A 157 14.03 7.04 26.08
N ALA A 158 13.91 6.03 25.22
CA ALA A 158 15.00 5.11 24.93
C ALA A 158 16.23 5.84 24.36
N PHE A 159 16.03 6.78 23.43
CA PHE A 159 17.12 7.59 22.91
C PHE A 159 17.71 8.55 23.96
N ARG A 160 16.87 9.17 24.79
CA ARG A 160 17.35 10.10 25.82
C ARG A 160 18.23 9.41 26.86
N ARG A 161 17.94 8.16 27.20
CA ARG A 161 18.74 7.34 28.13
C ARG A 161 20.16 7.06 27.62
N VAL A 162 20.36 7.12 26.32
CA VAL A 162 21.68 6.97 25.70
C VAL A 162 22.32 8.33 25.34
N GLY A 163 21.76 9.42 25.85
CA GLY A 163 22.27 10.78 25.66
C GLY A 163 21.92 11.42 24.31
N LEU A 164 21.04 10.81 23.52
CA LEU A 164 20.62 11.34 22.21
C LEU A 164 19.32 12.12 22.33
N SER A 165 19.26 13.28 21.67
CA SER A 165 18.07 14.13 21.72
C SER A 165 17.81 14.95 20.46
N ALA A 166 18.85 15.21 19.66
CA ALA A 166 18.73 15.97 18.42
C ALA A 166 18.02 15.14 17.35
N ALA A 167 17.12 15.77 16.59
CA ALA A 167 16.23 15.04 15.68
C ALA A 167 16.99 14.25 14.60
N ASP A 168 18.14 14.76 14.14
CA ASP A 168 19.02 14.10 13.19
C ASP A 168 19.75 12.89 13.77
N GLU A 169 20.28 12.99 14.99
CA GLU A 169 20.86 11.84 15.71
C GLU A 169 19.83 10.72 15.93
N LEU A 170 18.58 11.09 16.25
CA LEU A 170 17.49 10.13 16.39
C LEU A 170 17.21 9.43 15.05
N LEU A 171 17.14 10.18 13.94
CA LEU A 171 16.94 9.61 12.61
C LEU A 171 18.06 8.63 12.25
N GLU A 172 19.33 8.97 12.52
CA GLU A 172 20.44 8.06 12.29
C GLU A 172 20.28 6.74 13.06
N GLY A 173 19.77 6.80 14.29
CA GLY A 173 19.45 5.62 15.08
C GLY A 173 18.38 4.71 14.45
N TYR A 174 17.31 5.30 13.93
CA TYR A 174 16.29 4.56 13.18
C TYR A 174 16.86 3.97 11.89
N LEU A 175 17.53 4.76 11.06
CA LEU A 175 18.10 4.31 9.80
C LEU A 175 19.09 3.15 10.01
N ALA A 176 19.95 3.25 11.02
CA ALA A 176 20.88 2.17 11.36
C ALA A 176 20.14 0.88 11.74
N ALA A 177 19.14 0.96 12.62
CA ALA A 177 18.38 -0.21 13.08
C ALA A 177 17.62 -0.90 11.93
N PHE A 178 16.92 -0.13 11.09
CA PHE A 178 16.16 -0.66 9.97
C PHE A 178 17.05 -1.19 8.83
N LEU A 179 18.29 -0.71 8.71
CA LEU A 179 19.28 -1.27 7.80
C LEU A 179 20.09 -2.43 8.42
N GLY A 180 19.74 -2.88 9.62
CA GLY A 180 20.45 -3.95 10.33
C GLY A 180 21.87 -3.59 10.77
N ARG A 181 22.21 -2.30 10.79
CA ARG A 181 23.50 -1.76 11.25
C ARG A 181 23.43 -1.49 12.77
N ASP A 182 24.58 -1.49 13.42
CA ASP A 182 24.65 -1.13 14.83
C ASP A 182 24.41 0.37 15.01
N SER A 183 23.68 0.73 16.07
CA SER A 183 23.39 2.12 16.44
C SER A 183 23.82 2.39 17.87
N ALA A 184 23.80 3.67 18.26
CA ALA A 184 24.10 4.09 19.64
C ALA A 184 23.17 3.44 20.69
N LEU A 185 22.00 2.93 20.28
CA LEU A 185 21.08 2.22 21.17
C LEU A 185 21.67 0.90 21.69
N VAL A 186 22.42 0.15 20.86
CA VAL A 186 23.03 -1.15 21.21
C VAL A 186 24.21 -0.98 22.15
N GLY A 187 25.06 0.00 21.87
CA GLY A 187 26.32 0.20 22.59
C GLY A 187 26.17 0.77 24.00
N SER A 188 24.96 1.17 24.40
CA SER A 188 24.73 1.93 25.63
C SER A 188 24.68 1.10 26.91
N GLY A 189 24.34 -0.19 26.81
CA GLY A 189 24.06 -1.04 27.97
C GLY A 189 22.75 -0.71 28.71
N ASP A 190 21.97 0.28 28.24
CA ASP A 190 20.67 0.58 28.83
C ASP A 190 19.62 -0.47 28.38
N PRO A 191 18.88 -1.11 29.31
CA PRO A 191 17.91 -2.16 28.95
C PRO A 191 16.76 -1.67 28.07
N LEU A 192 16.31 -0.42 28.26
CA LEU A 192 15.23 0.15 27.48
C LEU A 192 15.73 0.39 26.05
N ALA A 193 16.86 1.08 25.89
CA ALA A 193 17.46 1.32 24.58
C ALA A 193 17.78 0.02 23.81
N SER A 194 18.31 -0.98 24.51
CA SER A 194 18.63 -2.29 23.92
C SER A 194 17.37 -3.03 23.47
N THR A 195 16.33 -3.05 24.31
CA THR A 195 15.03 -3.67 23.95
C THR A 195 14.39 -2.97 22.76
N TYR A 196 14.48 -1.64 22.72
CA TYR A 196 13.97 -0.86 21.59
C TYR A 196 14.65 -1.26 20.28
N TYR A 197 15.98 -1.25 20.30
CA TYR A 197 16.78 -1.59 19.13
C TYR A 197 16.49 -3.02 18.64
N GLU A 198 16.40 -4.00 19.53
CA GLU A 198 16.10 -5.38 19.13
C GLU A 198 14.70 -5.51 18.52
N ARG A 199 13.71 -4.72 18.95
CA ARG A 199 12.39 -4.66 18.28
C ARG A 199 12.51 -4.11 16.85
N LEU A 200 13.21 -2.99 16.67
CA LEU A 200 13.44 -2.41 15.35
C LEU A 200 14.23 -3.36 14.42
N LYS A 201 15.27 -4.01 14.94
CA LYS A 201 16.08 -4.98 14.21
C LYS A 201 15.31 -6.27 13.91
N GLY A 202 14.40 -6.67 14.80
CA GLY A 202 13.45 -7.75 14.56
C GLY A 202 12.63 -7.48 13.30
N PHE A 203 12.06 -6.29 13.18
CA PHE A 203 11.33 -5.88 11.99
C PHE A 203 12.19 -5.94 10.71
N TYR A 204 13.45 -5.50 10.76
CA TYR A 204 14.38 -5.65 9.65
C TYR A 204 14.53 -7.13 9.23
N ARG A 205 14.77 -8.04 10.18
CA ARG A 205 14.94 -9.47 9.90
C ARG A 205 13.70 -10.06 9.25
N ASP A 206 12.53 -9.73 9.79
CA ASP A 206 11.24 -10.25 9.32
C ASP A 206 10.90 -9.69 7.92
N SER A 207 11.17 -8.41 7.69
CA SER A 207 10.82 -7.73 6.45
C SER A 207 11.73 -8.10 5.27
N ARG A 208 12.98 -8.52 5.51
CA ARG A 208 13.92 -8.87 4.42
C ARG A 208 13.42 -9.99 3.52
N VAL A 209 12.80 -11.02 4.11
CA VAL A 209 12.27 -12.15 3.33
C VAL A 209 11.13 -11.65 2.44
N THR A 210 10.20 -10.90 3.02
CA THR A 210 9.03 -10.36 2.33
C THR A 210 9.40 -9.35 1.24
N LEU A 211 10.38 -8.47 1.48
CA LEU A 211 10.91 -7.56 0.45
C LEU A 211 11.60 -8.30 -0.69
N GLY A 212 12.23 -9.44 -0.39
CA GLY A 212 12.78 -10.33 -1.39
C GLY A 212 11.70 -10.95 -2.29
N SER A 213 10.59 -11.38 -1.70
CA SER A 213 9.40 -11.84 -2.44
C SER A 213 8.81 -10.72 -3.29
N LEU A 214 8.60 -9.53 -2.72
CA LEU A 214 8.08 -8.35 -3.41
C LEU A 214 8.92 -7.97 -4.63
N SER A 215 10.25 -7.95 -4.48
CA SER A 215 11.17 -7.69 -5.60
C SER A 215 10.99 -8.69 -6.74
N GLY A 216 10.76 -9.98 -6.42
CA GLY A 216 10.43 -11.00 -7.40
C GLY A 216 9.15 -10.67 -8.18
N VAL A 217 8.08 -10.30 -7.48
CA VAL A 217 6.80 -9.92 -8.12
C VAL A 217 6.95 -8.70 -9.01
N LEU A 218 7.59 -7.66 -8.49
CA LEU A 218 7.82 -6.42 -9.24
C LEU A 218 8.65 -6.68 -10.50
N THR A 219 9.63 -7.59 -10.43
CA THR A 219 10.41 -8.01 -11.60
C THR A 219 9.57 -8.81 -12.59
N GLN A 220 8.78 -9.77 -12.12
CA GLN A 220 7.88 -10.58 -12.95
C GLN A 220 6.86 -9.73 -13.71
N PHE A 221 6.35 -8.68 -13.07
CA PHE A 221 5.43 -7.72 -13.67
C PHE A 221 6.15 -6.62 -14.47
N GLY A 222 7.48 -6.66 -14.59
CA GLY A 222 8.24 -5.63 -15.30
C GLY A 222 8.13 -4.22 -14.69
N ALA A 223 7.76 -4.11 -13.41
CA ALA A 223 7.55 -2.86 -12.70
C ALA A 223 8.84 -2.02 -12.64
N THR A 224 9.96 -2.64 -12.26
CA THR A 224 11.27 -1.99 -12.19
C THR A 224 11.98 -1.89 -13.54
N GLY A 225 11.41 -2.49 -14.60
CA GLY A 225 11.95 -2.51 -15.95
C GLY A 225 11.15 -1.63 -16.90
N ASP A 226 10.22 -2.24 -17.64
CA ASP A 226 9.50 -1.57 -18.71
C ASP A 226 8.46 -0.55 -18.19
N TYR A 227 7.79 -0.82 -17.07
CA TYR A 227 6.90 0.17 -16.45
C TYR A 227 7.68 1.42 -16.05
N TRP A 228 8.78 1.23 -15.30
CA TRP A 228 9.62 2.34 -14.85
C TRP A 228 10.17 3.15 -16.03
N ARG A 229 10.66 2.48 -17.07
CA ARG A 229 11.15 3.15 -18.28
C ARG A 229 10.05 3.97 -18.96
N ARG A 230 8.83 3.45 -19.00
CA ARG A 230 7.70 4.03 -19.73
C ARG A 230 7.01 5.17 -18.98
N PHE A 231 6.83 5.06 -17.67
CA PHE A 231 6.00 5.99 -16.89
C PHE A 231 6.75 6.79 -15.84
N CYS A 232 7.96 6.39 -15.48
CA CYS A 232 8.75 7.08 -14.45
C CYS A 232 9.95 7.82 -15.04
N ARG A 233 10.61 7.23 -16.04
CA ARG A 233 11.77 7.83 -16.72
C ARG A 233 11.33 8.77 -17.86
N ILE A 234 10.54 9.79 -17.50
CA ILE A 234 10.12 10.86 -18.41
C ILE A 234 10.77 12.17 -17.93
N ASP A 235 11.41 12.87 -18.85
CA ASP A 235 12.10 14.13 -18.54
C ASP A 235 11.11 15.21 -18.07
N GLY A 236 11.52 15.99 -17.07
CA GLY A 236 10.76 17.15 -16.59
C GLY A 236 9.57 16.83 -15.68
N LEU A 237 9.36 15.57 -15.28
CA LEU A 237 8.28 15.24 -14.36
C LEU A 237 8.37 16.02 -13.03
N PRO A 238 7.25 16.59 -12.54
CA PRO A 238 7.25 17.38 -11.31
C PRO A 238 7.46 16.49 -10.08
N ALA A 239 8.30 16.94 -9.15
CA ALA A 239 8.66 16.24 -7.92
C ALA A 239 8.71 17.19 -6.72
N LEU A 240 8.46 16.66 -5.53
CA LEU A 240 8.63 17.34 -4.25
C LEU A 240 10.04 17.16 -3.67
N THR A 241 10.75 16.12 -4.13
CA THR A 241 12.14 15.82 -3.77
C THR A 241 13.14 16.48 -4.71
N ASP A 242 14.32 16.80 -4.17
CA ASP A 242 15.43 17.37 -4.92
C ASP A 242 15.97 16.39 -5.98
N ALA A 243 16.59 16.93 -7.02
CA ALA A 243 17.18 16.13 -8.10
C ALA A 243 18.47 15.42 -7.67
N ASP A 244 19.19 16.00 -6.71
CA ASP A 244 20.57 15.60 -6.34
C ASP A 244 20.61 14.72 -5.08
N LEU A 245 19.60 13.85 -4.89
CA LEU A 245 19.60 12.94 -3.76
C LEU A 245 20.78 11.94 -3.85
N PRO A 246 21.46 11.64 -2.73
CA PRO A 246 22.50 10.62 -2.68
C PRO A 246 22.01 9.24 -3.13
N ASP A 247 22.90 8.45 -3.73
CA ASP A 247 22.63 7.05 -4.06
C ASP A 247 22.55 6.15 -2.80
N GLU A 248 23.22 6.53 -1.71
CA GLU A 248 23.22 5.76 -0.47
C GLU A 248 21.89 5.96 0.28
N PRO A 249 21.12 4.88 0.57
CA PRO A 249 19.76 5.01 1.11
C PRO A 249 19.66 5.83 2.40
N ALA A 250 20.59 5.65 3.36
CA ALA A 250 20.52 6.38 4.62
C ALA A 250 20.76 7.89 4.43
N ALA A 251 21.73 8.27 3.61
CA ALA A 251 22.01 9.65 3.25
C ALA A 251 20.84 10.29 2.49
N ALA A 252 20.23 9.57 1.56
CA ALA A 252 19.02 10.02 0.86
C ALA A 252 17.87 10.28 1.84
N MET A 253 17.57 9.32 2.72
CA MET A 253 16.50 9.47 3.71
C MET A 253 16.77 10.61 4.70
N ARG A 254 18.03 10.83 5.08
CA ARG A 254 18.42 12.00 5.89
C ARG A 254 18.14 13.30 5.16
N MET A 255 18.51 13.40 3.88
CA MET A 255 18.25 14.61 3.07
C MET A 255 16.74 14.83 2.89
N ILE A 256 15.96 13.77 2.65
CA ILE A 256 14.50 13.85 2.57
C ILE A 256 13.91 14.35 3.90
N GLY A 257 14.27 13.73 5.03
CA GLY A 257 13.71 14.05 6.34
C GLY A 257 14.12 15.41 6.90
N MET A 258 15.38 15.81 6.68
CA MET A 258 15.97 17.01 7.28
C MET A 258 15.91 18.24 6.37
N SER A 259 15.75 18.06 5.06
CA SER A 259 15.78 19.17 4.10
C SER A 259 14.52 19.21 3.22
N ALA A 260 14.26 18.15 2.44
CA ALA A 260 13.15 18.18 1.47
C ALA A 260 11.79 18.37 2.18
N LEU A 261 11.53 17.55 3.21
CA LEU A 261 10.25 17.55 3.93
C LEU A 261 9.98 18.90 4.64
N PRO A 262 10.89 19.47 5.45
CA PRO A 262 10.73 20.84 5.94
C PRO A 262 10.58 21.90 4.84
N GLY A 263 11.30 21.73 3.73
CA GLY A 263 11.26 22.60 2.56
C GLY A 263 9.88 22.68 1.89
N LEU A 264 9.06 21.62 1.99
CA LEU A 264 7.72 21.60 1.39
C LEU A 264 6.78 22.67 1.96
N ARG A 265 7.08 23.25 3.13
CA ARG A 265 6.33 24.41 3.65
C ARG A 265 6.31 25.60 2.69
N ASN A 266 7.33 25.69 1.83
CA ASN A 266 7.48 26.74 0.83
C ASN A 266 7.06 26.28 -0.57
N ALA A 267 6.53 25.05 -0.72
CA ALA A 267 6.05 24.56 -2.00
C ALA A 267 4.85 25.40 -2.45
N ASN A 268 4.93 25.95 -3.65
CA ASN A 268 3.83 26.73 -4.21
C ASN A 268 2.70 25.81 -4.70
N GLN A 269 1.49 26.36 -4.78
CA GLN A 269 0.30 25.60 -5.17
C GLN A 269 0.42 25.00 -6.59
N ALA A 270 1.12 25.67 -7.50
CA ALA A 270 1.31 25.18 -8.87
C ALA A 270 2.12 23.87 -8.89
N LEU A 271 3.23 23.80 -8.15
CA LEU A 271 4.04 22.59 -8.02
C LEU A 271 3.22 21.45 -7.39
N LEU A 272 2.48 21.72 -6.32
CA LEU A 272 1.64 20.72 -5.66
C LEU A 272 0.58 20.16 -6.63
N GLU A 273 -0.02 21.02 -7.45
CA GLU A 273 -0.97 20.62 -8.47
C GLU A 273 -0.32 19.78 -9.56
N SER A 274 0.83 20.18 -10.10
CA SER A 274 1.55 19.42 -11.12
C SER A 274 1.96 18.04 -10.58
N VAL A 275 2.47 17.97 -9.35
CA VAL A 275 2.79 16.69 -8.68
C VAL A 275 1.52 15.85 -8.52
N ARG A 276 0.39 16.45 -8.12
CA ARG A 276 -0.88 15.76 -7.98
C ARG A 276 -1.34 15.13 -9.30
N ILE A 277 -1.21 15.86 -10.41
CA ILE A 277 -1.53 15.37 -11.76
C ILE A 277 -0.58 14.23 -12.17
N ARG A 278 0.73 14.34 -11.88
CA ARG A 278 1.70 13.25 -12.10
C ARG A 278 1.25 11.98 -11.39
N ARG A 279 1.00 12.08 -10.07
CA ARG A 279 0.56 10.95 -9.24
C ARG A 279 -0.73 10.35 -9.81
N MET A 280 -1.67 11.21 -10.20
CA MET A 280 -2.95 10.80 -10.80
C MET A 280 -2.76 9.92 -12.05
N ALA A 281 -1.85 10.29 -12.96
CA ALA A 281 -1.53 9.53 -14.15
C ALA A 281 -0.74 8.24 -13.82
N GLN A 282 0.22 8.29 -12.89
CA GLN A 282 1.02 7.12 -12.52
C GLN A 282 0.22 6.07 -11.76
N ILE A 283 -0.69 6.46 -10.87
CA ILE A 283 -1.65 5.54 -10.21
C ILE A 283 -2.45 4.77 -11.27
N ARG A 284 -2.92 5.47 -12.30
CA ARG A 284 -3.70 4.90 -13.41
C ARG A 284 -2.87 3.99 -14.29
N ALA A 285 -1.66 4.42 -14.64
CA ALA A 285 -0.71 3.62 -15.39
C ALA A 285 -0.36 2.34 -14.64
N TRP A 286 -0.08 2.43 -13.34
CA TRP A 286 0.20 1.28 -12.48
C TRP A 286 -0.94 0.28 -12.52
N HIS A 287 -2.18 0.75 -12.31
CA HIS A 287 -3.36 -0.11 -12.38
C HIS A 287 -3.52 -0.79 -13.74
N GLY A 288 -3.48 -0.02 -14.83
CA GLY A 288 -3.60 -0.58 -16.19
C GLY A 288 -2.48 -1.58 -16.50
N TRP A 289 -1.27 -1.30 -16.03
CA TRP A 289 -0.10 -2.15 -16.24
C TRP A 289 -0.25 -3.47 -15.49
N MET A 290 -0.60 -3.42 -14.21
CA MET A 290 -0.82 -4.61 -13.40
C MET A 290 -1.95 -5.47 -13.97
N LEU A 291 -3.04 -4.86 -14.46
CA LEU A 291 -4.13 -5.56 -15.11
C LEU A 291 -3.68 -6.24 -16.41
N ARG A 292 -2.88 -5.54 -17.23
CA ARG A 292 -2.30 -6.07 -18.46
C ARG A 292 -1.42 -7.29 -18.19
N GLU A 293 -0.53 -7.18 -17.23
CA GLU A 293 0.41 -8.27 -16.89
C GLU A 293 -0.33 -9.45 -16.26
N ALA A 294 -1.34 -9.21 -15.42
CA ALA A 294 -2.21 -10.26 -14.94
C ALA A 294 -2.93 -10.99 -16.08
N ALA A 295 -3.41 -10.26 -17.09
CA ALA A 295 -4.03 -10.86 -18.27
C ALA A 295 -3.03 -11.71 -19.09
N ARG A 296 -1.84 -11.17 -19.37
CA ARG A 296 -0.76 -11.88 -20.09
C ARG A 296 -0.32 -13.18 -19.41
N GLN A 297 -0.31 -13.18 -18.08
CA GLN A 297 0.05 -14.34 -17.29
C GLN A 297 -1.11 -15.32 -17.08
N GLY A 298 -2.30 -15.03 -17.64
CA GLY A 298 -3.49 -15.86 -17.48
C GLY A 298 -4.03 -15.85 -16.06
N TRP A 299 -3.82 -14.76 -15.30
CA TRP A 299 -4.27 -14.60 -13.92
C TRP A 299 -5.68 -14.02 -13.80
N ILE A 300 -6.35 -13.79 -14.93
CA ILE A 300 -7.75 -13.38 -14.95
C ILE A 300 -8.61 -14.63 -15.21
N ALA A 301 -9.63 -14.83 -14.37
CA ALA A 301 -10.69 -15.80 -14.60
C ALA A 301 -11.97 -15.05 -14.95
N THR A 302 -12.70 -15.57 -15.92
CA THR A 302 -13.97 -14.98 -16.36
C THR A 302 -15.06 -16.04 -16.32
N ALA A 303 -16.27 -15.65 -15.92
CA ALA A 303 -17.43 -16.53 -15.94
C ALA A 303 -18.12 -16.56 -17.31
N LEU A 304 -17.93 -15.50 -18.10
CA LEU A 304 -18.43 -15.39 -19.47
C LEU A 304 -17.25 -15.10 -20.41
N PRO A 305 -17.37 -15.40 -21.71
CA PRO A 305 -16.31 -15.13 -22.68
C PRO A 305 -15.92 -13.65 -22.65
N LEU A 306 -14.61 -13.40 -22.57
CA LEU A 306 -14.01 -12.09 -22.75
C LEU A 306 -13.29 -12.11 -24.11
N ASP A 307 -13.52 -11.09 -24.93
CA ASP A 307 -12.73 -10.88 -26.16
C ASP A 307 -11.33 -10.41 -25.74
N GLU A 308 -10.43 -11.37 -25.52
CA GLU A 308 -9.09 -11.12 -25.01
C GLU A 308 -8.28 -10.17 -25.91
N PRO A 309 -8.25 -10.32 -27.26
CA PRO A 309 -7.59 -9.35 -28.13
C PRO A 309 -8.11 -7.92 -27.96
N ALA A 310 -9.42 -7.71 -28.03
CA ALA A 310 -10.00 -6.37 -27.92
C ALA A 310 -9.76 -5.75 -26.52
N PHE A 311 -9.81 -6.59 -25.47
CA PHE A 311 -9.51 -6.18 -24.11
C PHE A 311 -8.04 -5.75 -23.94
N MET A 312 -7.10 -6.52 -24.50
CA MET A 312 -5.67 -6.21 -24.43
C MET A 312 -5.33 -4.93 -25.22
N ASP A 313 -5.91 -4.75 -26.40
CA ASP A 313 -5.74 -3.53 -27.21
C ASP A 313 -6.28 -2.30 -26.46
N ALA A 314 -7.42 -2.43 -25.78
CA ALA A 314 -7.99 -1.35 -24.98
C ALA A 314 -7.10 -0.96 -23.78
N ILE A 315 -6.48 -1.94 -23.11
CA ILE A 315 -5.54 -1.65 -22.01
C ILE A 315 -4.28 -0.96 -22.53
N GLU A 316 -3.69 -1.41 -23.64
CA GLU A 316 -2.50 -0.75 -24.20
C GLU A 316 -2.82 0.68 -24.67
N ALA A 317 -3.97 0.91 -25.30
CA ALA A 317 -4.41 2.26 -25.67
C ALA A 317 -4.57 3.18 -24.45
N TYR A 318 -5.11 2.66 -23.35
CA TYR A 318 -5.22 3.38 -22.08
C TYR A 318 -3.84 3.70 -21.49
N LEU A 319 -2.90 2.76 -21.54
CA LEU A 319 -1.52 2.96 -21.09
C LEU A 319 -0.77 3.99 -21.94
N ASP A 320 -0.96 3.97 -23.27
CA ASP A 320 -0.41 4.99 -24.17
C ASP A 320 -0.92 6.40 -23.81
N ASP A 321 -2.17 6.50 -23.37
CA ASP A 321 -2.75 7.78 -22.95
C ASP A 321 -2.17 8.31 -21.65
N MET A 322 -1.90 7.43 -20.68
CA MET A 322 -1.22 7.80 -19.45
C MET A 322 0.22 8.26 -19.71
N GLU A 323 0.94 7.56 -20.59
CA GLU A 323 2.29 7.93 -21.01
C GLU A 323 2.28 9.30 -21.70
N ARG A 324 1.37 9.53 -22.65
CA ARG A 324 1.22 10.82 -23.32
C ARG A 324 0.89 11.95 -22.34
N ALA A 325 0.01 11.71 -21.37
CA ALA A 325 -0.31 12.70 -20.34
C ALA A 325 0.92 13.05 -19.49
N LEU A 326 1.75 12.07 -19.12
CA LEU A 326 2.99 12.29 -18.38
C LEU A 326 4.04 13.05 -19.20
N VAL A 327 4.17 12.76 -20.50
CA VAL A 327 5.03 13.53 -21.40
C VAL A 327 4.58 14.99 -21.52
N MET A 328 3.26 15.22 -21.66
CA MET A 328 2.69 16.58 -21.66
C MET A 328 3.00 17.32 -20.35
N LEU A 329 2.88 16.62 -19.22
CA LEU A 329 3.18 17.18 -17.91
C LEU A 329 4.68 17.51 -17.76
N GLY A 330 5.58 16.62 -18.22
CA GLY A 330 7.02 16.89 -18.24
C GLY A 330 7.41 18.09 -19.11
N ALA A 331 6.59 18.40 -20.12
CA ALA A 331 6.71 19.61 -20.95
C ALA A 331 5.97 20.84 -20.37
N GLY A 332 5.43 20.77 -19.15
CA GLY A 332 4.74 21.87 -18.47
C GLY A 332 3.31 22.15 -18.96
N SER A 333 2.63 21.17 -19.57
CA SER A 333 1.28 21.29 -20.13
C SER A 333 0.21 20.62 -19.27
N ASP A 334 0.10 21.04 -18.02
CA ASP A 334 -0.79 20.45 -17.00
C ASP A 334 -2.25 20.31 -17.44
N SER A 335 -2.82 21.36 -18.03
CA SER A 335 -4.23 21.35 -18.46
C SER A 335 -4.51 20.32 -19.57
N MET A 336 -3.55 20.12 -20.48
CA MET A 336 -3.65 19.13 -21.54
C MET A 336 -3.48 17.71 -20.97
N ALA A 337 -2.58 17.53 -20.00
CA ALA A 337 -2.40 16.26 -19.30
C ALA A 337 -3.69 15.85 -18.58
N VAL A 338 -4.34 16.75 -17.84
CA VAL A 338 -5.63 16.50 -17.17
C VAL A 338 -6.71 16.11 -18.19
N ALA A 339 -6.89 16.90 -19.25
CA ALA A 339 -7.89 16.60 -20.28
C ALA A 339 -7.67 15.23 -20.95
N ARG A 340 -6.40 14.83 -21.13
CA ARG A 340 -6.05 13.50 -21.66
C ARG A 340 -6.39 12.39 -20.69
N ILE A 341 -6.07 12.55 -19.40
CA ILE A 341 -6.39 11.57 -18.35
C ILE A 341 -7.89 11.36 -18.27
N GLU A 342 -8.69 12.43 -18.25
CA GLU A 342 -10.15 12.32 -18.19
C GLU A 342 -10.76 11.64 -19.43
N ALA A 343 -10.19 11.88 -20.61
CA ALA A 343 -10.61 11.20 -21.83
C ALA A 343 -10.32 9.71 -21.77
N ALA A 344 -9.10 9.34 -21.34
CA ALA A 344 -8.70 7.96 -21.18
C ALA A 344 -9.53 7.22 -20.11
N ASP A 345 -9.87 7.89 -19.00
CA ASP A 345 -10.76 7.32 -17.97
C ASP A 345 -12.15 6.97 -18.54
N ARG A 346 -12.72 7.82 -19.41
CA ARG A 346 -14.01 7.53 -20.07
C ARG A 346 -13.92 6.33 -21.01
N ASP A 347 -12.83 6.22 -21.76
CA ASP A 347 -12.61 5.07 -22.64
C ASP A 347 -12.34 3.79 -21.86
N TYR A 348 -11.59 3.85 -20.75
CA TYR A 348 -11.36 2.72 -19.84
C TYR A 348 -12.68 2.15 -19.32
N GLU A 349 -13.59 3.00 -18.83
CA GLU A 349 -14.89 2.57 -18.31
C GLU A 349 -15.69 1.77 -19.35
N ARG A 350 -15.66 2.23 -20.61
CA ARG A 350 -16.40 1.62 -21.72
C ARG A 350 -15.73 0.37 -22.30
N LEU A 351 -14.41 0.41 -22.47
CA LEU A 351 -13.65 -0.57 -23.25
C LEU A 351 -12.92 -1.61 -22.39
N VAL A 352 -12.69 -1.33 -21.11
CA VAL A 352 -11.98 -2.24 -20.20
C VAL A 352 -12.90 -2.70 -19.08
N ARG A 353 -13.46 -1.76 -18.30
CA ARG A 353 -14.26 -2.10 -17.12
C ARG A 353 -15.59 -2.78 -17.47
N ALA A 354 -16.37 -2.22 -18.39
CA ALA A 354 -17.66 -2.80 -18.77
C ALA A 354 -17.52 -4.24 -19.32
N PRO A 355 -16.53 -4.56 -20.19
CA PRO A 355 -16.25 -5.94 -20.57
C PRO A 355 -15.87 -6.84 -19.39
N LEU A 356 -15.03 -6.39 -18.46
CA LEU A 356 -14.70 -7.15 -17.25
C LEU A 356 -15.93 -7.43 -16.37
N GLN A 357 -16.83 -6.46 -16.22
CA GLN A 357 -18.09 -6.64 -15.49
C GLN A 357 -19.00 -7.67 -16.15
N ILE A 358 -19.17 -7.58 -17.48
CA ILE A 358 -19.97 -8.54 -18.26
C ILE A 358 -19.35 -9.93 -18.15
N ALA A 359 -18.02 -10.03 -18.28
CA ALA A 359 -17.27 -11.28 -18.14
C ALA A 359 -17.26 -11.83 -16.71
N GLN A 360 -17.73 -11.05 -15.72
CA GLN A 360 -17.60 -11.32 -14.28
C GLN A 360 -16.14 -11.67 -13.92
N ALA A 361 -15.23 -10.87 -14.45
CA ALA A 361 -13.81 -11.11 -14.37
C ALA A 361 -13.29 -10.92 -12.94
N VAL A 362 -12.50 -11.89 -12.49
CA VAL A 362 -11.88 -11.90 -11.17
C VAL A 362 -10.41 -12.30 -11.28
N THR A 363 -9.59 -11.94 -10.31
CA THR A 363 -8.23 -12.49 -10.23
C THR A 363 -8.28 -13.96 -9.82
N ARG A 364 -7.49 -14.81 -10.48
CA ARG A 364 -7.33 -16.23 -10.13
C ARG A 364 -6.59 -16.42 -8.81
N TYR A 365 -5.82 -15.42 -8.40
CA TYR A 365 -4.91 -15.50 -7.27
C TYR A 365 -5.27 -14.42 -6.23
N ARG A 366 -5.11 -14.81 -4.96
CA ARG A 366 -4.71 -13.96 -3.83
C ARG A 366 -4.11 -14.93 -2.81
N TYR A 367 -2.80 -14.87 -2.63
CA TYR A 367 -2.00 -15.89 -1.94
C TYR A 367 -2.08 -15.82 -0.41
N TRP A 368 -3.30 -15.81 0.16
CA TRP A 368 -3.48 -15.60 1.60
C TRP A 368 -4.45 -16.54 2.30
N ILE A 369 -4.45 -17.83 1.96
CA ILE A 369 -5.20 -18.81 2.75
C ILE A 369 -4.38 -20.05 3.17
N PHE A 370 -3.27 -20.43 2.53
CA PHE A 370 -2.56 -21.67 2.93
C PHE A 370 -1.03 -21.62 2.88
N PRO A 371 -0.34 -21.71 4.04
CA PRO A 371 1.12 -21.83 4.12
C PRO A 371 1.64 -23.27 3.86
N TYR A 372 0.78 -24.21 3.43
CA TYR A 372 1.12 -25.64 3.30
C TYR A 372 1.17 -26.16 1.86
N PHE A 373 0.94 -25.31 0.86
CA PHE A 373 1.07 -25.71 -0.54
C PHE A 373 2.35 -25.09 -1.11
N GLU A 374 3.15 -25.90 -1.81
CA GLU A 374 4.12 -25.39 -2.79
C GLU A 374 3.42 -24.40 -3.75
N PRO A 375 4.15 -23.59 -4.53
CA PRO A 375 3.60 -22.89 -5.67
C PRO A 375 3.10 -23.89 -6.72
N THR A 376 2.04 -24.61 -6.39
CA THR A 376 1.08 -25.18 -7.32
C THR A 376 0.64 -24.00 -8.15
N GLY A 377 0.63 -24.15 -9.48
CA GLY A 377 0.35 -23.09 -10.46
C GLY A 377 -1.06 -22.50 -10.32
N GLY A 378 -1.32 -21.83 -9.22
CA GLY A 378 -2.61 -21.38 -8.73
C GLY A 378 -3.44 -22.42 -8.02
N LEU A 379 -4.40 -21.91 -7.25
CA LEU A 379 -5.64 -22.61 -6.98
C LEU A 379 -6.38 -22.79 -8.31
N VAL A 380 -5.91 -23.76 -9.08
CA VAL A 380 -6.65 -24.38 -10.16
C VAL A 380 -7.89 -25.00 -9.50
N GLY A 381 -9.04 -24.75 -10.09
CA GLY A 381 -10.34 -25.01 -9.46
C GLY A 381 -11.39 -23.98 -9.85
N LEU A 382 -10.96 -22.84 -10.40
CA LEU A 382 -11.88 -21.86 -10.94
C LEU A 382 -12.48 -22.34 -12.27
N TRP A 383 -11.66 -22.71 -13.28
CA TRP A 383 -12.17 -23.03 -14.64
C TRP A 383 -11.36 -24.09 -15.40
N ASP A 384 -10.35 -24.68 -14.76
CA ASP A 384 -9.51 -25.71 -15.38
C ASP A 384 -9.75 -27.06 -14.69
N ALA A 385 -10.08 -28.07 -15.50
CA ALA A 385 -10.39 -29.42 -15.06
C ALA A 385 -9.20 -30.17 -14.44
N ARG A 386 -8.01 -29.54 -14.36
CA ARG A 386 -6.72 -30.22 -14.21
C ARG A 386 -6.08 -30.26 -12.81
N THR A 387 -6.62 -29.63 -11.76
CA THR A 387 -6.14 -29.91 -10.40
C THR A 387 -6.90 -31.03 -9.74
N ASP A 388 -6.14 -32.06 -9.37
CA ASP A 388 -6.53 -33.10 -8.43
C ASP A 388 -6.09 -32.65 -7.03
N TYR A 389 -7.01 -32.03 -6.26
CA TYR A 389 -6.83 -32.00 -4.81
C TYR A 389 -7.09 -33.42 -4.29
N SER A 390 -6.24 -33.88 -3.38
CA SER A 390 -6.60 -35.01 -2.53
C SER A 390 -7.79 -34.62 -1.65
N HIS A 391 -8.55 -35.63 -1.23
CA HIS A 391 -9.65 -35.45 -0.28
C HIS A 391 -9.18 -34.77 1.01
N GLU A 392 -7.99 -35.13 1.49
CA GLU A 392 -7.39 -34.60 2.72
C GLU A 392 -7.08 -33.10 2.61
N GLU A 393 -6.56 -32.65 1.46
CA GLU A 393 -6.31 -31.22 1.21
C GLU A 393 -7.62 -30.43 1.15
N ALA A 394 -8.62 -30.92 0.42
CA ALA A 394 -9.92 -30.25 0.34
C ALA A 394 -10.61 -30.16 1.71
N GLU A 395 -10.51 -31.20 2.54
CA GLU A 395 -11.04 -31.20 3.91
C GLU A 395 -10.29 -30.21 4.81
N ALA A 396 -8.95 -30.21 4.76
CA ALA A 396 -8.13 -29.26 5.52
C ALA A 396 -8.46 -27.81 5.16
N VAL A 397 -8.68 -27.54 3.87
CA VAL A 397 -9.10 -26.22 3.41
C VAL A 397 -10.44 -25.84 4.02
N LEU A 398 -11.47 -26.68 3.88
CA LEU A 398 -12.80 -26.38 4.42
C LEU A 398 -12.81 -26.21 5.94
N ARG A 399 -12.01 -26.98 6.68
CA ARG A 399 -11.86 -26.82 8.15
C ARG A 399 -11.26 -25.46 8.48
N PHE A 400 -10.18 -25.06 7.82
CA PHE A 400 -9.58 -23.75 8.00
C PHE A 400 -10.61 -22.64 7.74
N VAL A 401 -11.38 -22.74 6.65
CA VAL A 401 -12.39 -21.73 6.35
C VAL A 401 -13.52 -21.71 7.39
N SER A 402 -13.96 -22.88 7.86
CA SER A 402 -14.94 -22.99 8.92
C SER A 402 -14.49 -22.34 10.23
N GLU A 403 -13.19 -22.38 10.53
CA GLU A 403 -12.63 -21.84 11.77
C GLU A 403 -12.31 -20.35 11.70
N ARG A 404 -12.03 -19.81 10.51
CA ARG A 404 -11.51 -18.44 10.32
C ARG A 404 -12.52 -17.43 9.80
N CYS A 405 -13.69 -17.86 9.33
CA CYS A 405 -14.72 -16.98 8.80
C CYS A 405 -15.95 -16.95 9.71
N ASP A 406 -16.64 -15.80 9.80
CA ASP A 406 -17.92 -15.70 10.49
C ASP A 406 -19.04 -16.21 9.57
N TRP A 407 -19.64 -17.34 9.96
CA TRP A 407 -20.68 -18.02 9.19
C TRP A 407 -22.07 -17.71 9.75
N ASP A 408 -22.98 -17.20 8.92
CA ASP A 408 -24.40 -17.16 9.25
C ASP A 408 -25.05 -18.55 9.06
N ARG A 409 -26.33 -18.67 9.47
CA ARG A 409 -27.07 -19.94 9.41
C ARG A 409 -27.16 -20.56 8.02
N ASP A 410 -27.34 -19.76 6.98
CA ASP A 410 -27.46 -20.25 5.61
C ASP A 410 -26.10 -20.75 5.10
N ARG A 411 -25.02 -20.12 5.56
CA ARG A 411 -23.65 -20.49 5.17
C ARG A 411 -23.10 -21.70 5.93
N ILE A 412 -23.55 -21.95 7.17
CA ILE A 412 -23.24 -23.21 7.89
C ILE A 412 -23.75 -24.42 7.10
N SER A 413 -24.92 -24.28 6.46
CA SER A 413 -25.49 -25.33 5.62
C SER A 413 -24.62 -25.61 4.37
N LEU A 414 -24.05 -24.57 3.76
CA LEU A 414 -23.13 -24.69 2.62
C LEU A 414 -21.85 -25.45 2.98
N LEU A 415 -21.26 -25.17 4.14
CA LEU A 415 -20.10 -25.91 4.65
C LEU A 415 -20.45 -27.36 4.97
N ALA A 416 -21.58 -27.60 5.63
CA ALA A 416 -22.04 -28.94 5.96
C ALA A 416 -22.28 -29.79 4.70
N GLU A 417 -22.86 -29.20 3.65
CA GLU A 417 -22.98 -29.84 2.32
C GLU A 417 -21.62 -30.19 1.73
N ALA A 418 -20.63 -29.30 1.82
CA ALA A 418 -19.30 -29.54 1.27
C ALA A 418 -18.55 -30.64 2.05
N PHE A 419 -18.61 -30.65 3.38
CA PHE A 419 -18.07 -31.73 4.19
C PHE A 419 -18.77 -33.07 3.90
N ALA A 420 -20.09 -33.08 3.81
CA ALA A 420 -20.84 -34.28 3.48
C ALA A 420 -20.50 -34.82 2.07
N ALA A 421 -20.33 -33.93 1.10
CA ALA A 421 -19.95 -34.28 -0.26
C ALA A 421 -18.52 -34.84 -0.34
N LEU A 422 -17.58 -34.30 0.46
CA LEU A 422 -16.23 -34.87 0.56
C LEU A 422 -16.27 -36.32 1.01
N GLN A 423 -17.11 -36.67 2.00
CA GLN A 423 -17.28 -38.04 2.51
C GLN A 423 -17.83 -39.04 1.48
N THR A 424 -18.24 -38.59 0.29
CA THR A 424 -18.70 -39.48 -0.78
C THR A 424 -17.53 -40.01 -1.62
N THR A 425 -17.73 -41.15 -2.29
CA THR A 425 -16.75 -41.68 -3.26
C THR A 425 -16.78 -40.94 -4.60
N ASP A 426 -17.77 -40.06 -4.83
CA ASP A 426 -17.90 -39.29 -6.05
C ASP A 426 -17.07 -38.00 -5.98
N ARG A 427 -15.89 -38.05 -6.59
CA ARG A 427 -14.98 -36.91 -6.69
C ARG A 427 -15.61 -35.70 -7.36
N TRP A 428 -16.55 -35.87 -8.29
CA TRP A 428 -17.17 -34.74 -8.98
C TRP A 428 -18.14 -33.97 -8.09
N SER A 429 -19.00 -34.69 -7.36
CA SER A 429 -19.92 -34.07 -6.39
C SER A 429 -19.17 -33.40 -5.24
N ALA A 430 -18.13 -34.05 -4.71
CA ALA A 430 -17.24 -33.47 -3.70
C ALA A 430 -16.62 -32.16 -4.19
N ARG A 431 -16.07 -32.15 -5.43
CA ARG A 431 -15.48 -30.98 -6.06
C ARG A 431 -16.50 -29.86 -6.30
N ALA A 432 -17.69 -30.18 -6.77
CA ALA A 432 -18.75 -29.20 -7.00
C ALA A 432 -19.20 -28.53 -5.70
N ALA A 433 -19.29 -29.28 -4.60
CA ALA A 433 -19.65 -28.73 -3.30
C ALA A 433 -18.52 -27.88 -2.70
N PHE A 434 -17.27 -28.33 -2.79
CA PHE A 434 -16.09 -27.53 -2.42
C PHE A 434 -16.05 -26.21 -3.19
N ASN A 435 -16.22 -26.25 -4.52
CA ASN A 435 -16.24 -25.06 -5.36
C ASN A 435 -17.39 -24.11 -5.00
N ARG A 436 -18.57 -24.61 -4.61
CA ARG A 436 -19.67 -23.75 -4.15
C ARG A 436 -19.31 -22.96 -2.90
N VAL A 437 -18.57 -23.55 -1.96
CA VAL A 437 -18.05 -22.84 -0.78
C VAL A 437 -17.03 -21.80 -1.17
N MET A 438 -16.03 -22.18 -1.97
CA MET A 438 -14.95 -21.27 -2.32
C MET A 438 -15.46 -20.09 -3.16
N LEU A 439 -16.34 -20.32 -4.14
CA LEU A 439 -16.89 -19.29 -5.02
C LEU A 439 -17.97 -18.43 -4.37
N HIS A 440 -18.40 -18.75 -3.15
CA HIS A 440 -19.33 -17.91 -2.42
C HIS A 440 -18.77 -16.48 -2.31
N PRO A 441 -19.54 -15.41 -2.57
CA PRO A 441 -19.01 -14.03 -2.65
C PRO A 441 -18.18 -13.58 -1.44
N MET A 442 -18.57 -14.00 -0.22
CA MET A 442 -17.82 -13.74 1.01
C MET A 442 -16.46 -14.42 1.03
N MET A 443 -16.39 -15.68 0.54
CA MET A 443 -15.15 -16.42 0.49
C MET A 443 -14.25 -15.86 -0.60
N ARG A 444 -14.81 -15.71 -1.79
CA ARG A 444 -14.13 -15.16 -2.96
C ARG A 444 -13.51 -13.79 -2.68
N SER A 445 -14.18 -12.90 -1.96
CA SER A 445 -13.62 -11.57 -1.63
C SER A 445 -12.39 -11.64 -0.70
N GLY A 446 -12.22 -12.74 0.03
CA GLY A 446 -11.06 -13.01 0.87
C GLY A 446 -9.80 -13.41 0.09
N TRP A 447 -9.97 -14.02 -1.09
CA TRP A 447 -8.89 -14.60 -1.89
C TRP A 447 -8.92 -14.25 -3.40
N SER A 448 -9.77 -13.33 -3.83
CA SER A 448 -9.87 -12.88 -5.21
C SER A 448 -10.40 -11.45 -5.25
N ILE A 449 -10.04 -10.71 -6.29
CA ILE A 449 -10.48 -9.34 -6.52
C ILE A 449 -11.45 -9.34 -7.70
N ASP A 450 -12.63 -8.77 -7.50
CA ASP A 450 -13.56 -8.47 -8.59
C ASP A 450 -12.97 -7.31 -9.41
N LEU A 451 -12.62 -7.60 -10.67
CA LEU A 451 -11.99 -6.61 -11.54
C LEU A 451 -13.01 -5.62 -12.11
N GLY A 452 -14.30 -5.97 -12.12
CA GLY A 452 -15.38 -5.12 -12.59
C GLY A 452 -15.72 -3.96 -11.65
N VAL A 453 -15.31 -4.03 -10.38
CA VAL A 453 -15.49 -2.93 -9.42
C VAL A 453 -14.40 -1.85 -9.52
N LEU A 454 -13.29 -2.14 -10.22
CA LEU A 454 -12.15 -1.24 -10.32
C LEU A 454 -12.43 -0.14 -11.34
N SER A 455 -12.44 1.11 -10.85
CA SER A 455 -12.78 2.30 -11.63
C SER A 455 -11.76 3.39 -11.36
N PRO A 456 -10.84 3.61 -12.31
CA PRO A 456 -9.80 4.61 -12.15
C PRO A 456 -10.31 6.03 -11.94
N GLY A 457 -11.27 6.45 -12.77
CA GLY A 457 -11.88 7.77 -12.67
C GLY A 457 -12.68 7.98 -11.36
N ALA A 458 -13.14 6.91 -10.72
CA ALA A 458 -13.85 7.02 -9.45
C ALA A 458 -12.93 7.12 -8.23
N GLY A 459 -11.62 6.86 -8.38
CA GLY A 459 -10.70 6.67 -7.26
C GLY A 459 -10.76 5.27 -6.65
N ASN A 460 -11.55 4.37 -7.23
CA ASN A 460 -11.77 3.01 -6.73
C ASN A 460 -10.76 2.07 -7.37
N PHE A 461 -9.56 2.06 -6.81
CA PHE A 461 -8.48 1.17 -7.22
C PHE A 461 -8.19 0.16 -6.10
N ARG A 462 -7.78 -1.05 -6.46
CA ARG A 462 -7.13 -1.99 -5.55
C ARG A 462 -5.86 -2.46 -6.21
N GLU A 463 -4.79 -2.54 -5.44
CA GLU A 463 -3.56 -3.12 -5.94
C GLU A 463 -3.78 -4.59 -6.26
N LEU A 464 -3.31 -5.01 -7.43
CA LEU A 464 -3.33 -6.40 -7.85
C LEU A 464 -2.06 -7.14 -7.42
N LEU A 465 -1.23 -6.52 -6.57
CA LEU A 465 0.02 -7.11 -6.07
C LEU A 465 -0.26 -8.06 -4.90
N PHE A 466 0.08 -9.32 -5.12
CA PHE A 466 -0.14 -10.42 -4.20
C PHE A 466 1.12 -10.66 -3.36
N GLU A 467 0.95 -10.95 -2.06
CA GLU A 467 2.04 -11.45 -1.22
C GLU A 467 2.37 -12.90 -1.60
N PHE A 468 3.63 -13.13 -1.92
CA PHE A 468 4.26 -14.44 -1.97
C PHE A 468 4.88 -14.72 -0.60
N HIS A 469 4.48 -15.82 0.04
CA HIS A 469 5.22 -16.41 1.16
C HIS A 469 5.84 -17.72 0.72
#